data_AF-L8H2A2-F1
#
_entry.id   AF-L8H2A2-F1
#
_cell.length_a   1.000
_cell.length_b   1.000
_cell.length_c   1.000
_cell.angle_alpha   90.00
_cell.angle_beta   90.00
_cell.angle_gamma   90.00
#
_symmetry.space_group_name_H-M   'P 1'
#
loop_
_entity.id
_entity.type
_entity.pdbx_description
1 polymer ?
#
loop_
_entity_poly.entity_id
_entity_poly.type
_entity_poly.pdbx_seq_one_letter_code
_entity_poly.pdbx_strand_id
1 'polypeptide(L)'
;MVQRGSGRMNGREFMESVSQLYDHYCTQIKNDAESLQCGVDWTRAFKTHEDPLYRSFVHWQGKIASCTRPVIYDVEKAAPCPPHERLNEEQPVTSEYLAEMRGCDMAGLQVRCAIAGQLKSTVSVEVQLPSDPKANSDYFYISAEGADTEHAESIVDLVCAGKERVLASPHAFSYFTCDAQVLSLAGDDCIVALMDSYYFPLAGDGRASQEWKADALHVIEQLRNKECINNAWQCRLATALNAQNRWFITGYAGTGVTLPWAPEYAAPHPPT
;
A
#
# COMPACT_ATOMS: atom_id res chain seq x y z
N MET A 1 22.38 -0.72 -19.00
CA MET A 1 22.27 0.12 -17.79
C MET A 1 23.19 1.32 -17.99
N VAL A 2 22.65 2.52 -18.19
CA VAL A 2 23.49 3.72 -18.29
C VAL A 2 23.90 4.10 -16.88
N GLN A 3 25.08 3.64 -16.44
CA GLN A 3 25.72 4.17 -15.24
C GLN A 3 26.20 5.60 -15.56
N ARG A 4 25.49 6.61 -15.05
CA ARG A 4 26.03 7.96 -14.90
C ARG A 4 26.42 8.17 -13.43
N GLY A 5 27.52 8.90 -13.24
CA GLY A 5 28.35 8.93 -12.04
C GLY A 5 27.69 9.37 -10.73
N SER A 6 28.46 9.22 -9.66
CA SER A 6 28.09 9.24 -8.23
C SER A 6 27.65 10.60 -7.66
N GLY A 7 26.78 11.35 -8.35
CA GLY A 7 26.16 12.57 -7.85
C GLY A 7 24.67 12.37 -7.57
N ARG A 8 24.17 12.88 -6.44
CA ARG A 8 22.71 13.01 -6.20
C ARG A 8 22.11 13.92 -7.28
N MET A 9 21.37 13.34 -8.22
CA MET A 9 20.67 14.09 -9.25
C MET A 9 19.56 14.93 -8.61
N ASN A 10 19.36 16.17 -9.08
CA ASN A 10 18.20 16.95 -8.68
C ASN A 10 16.92 16.44 -9.37
N GLY A 11 15.74 16.86 -8.91
CA GLY A 11 14.46 16.36 -9.43
C GLY A 11 14.24 16.61 -10.93
N ARG A 12 14.77 17.72 -11.50
CA ARG A 12 14.66 18.02 -12.93
C ARG A 12 15.56 17.12 -13.76
N GLU A 13 16.82 16.97 -13.37
CA GLU A 13 17.78 16.07 -14.03
C GLU A 13 17.33 14.62 -13.99
N PHE A 14 16.73 14.19 -12.86
CA PHE A 14 16.13 12.87 -12.73
C PHE A 14 14.99 12.70 -13.73
N MET A 15 14.02 13.63 -13.79
CA MET A 15 12.89 13.53 -14.71
C MET A 15 13.31 13.61 -16.19
N GLU A 16 14.29 14.44 -16.55
CA GLU A 16 14.87 14.48 -17.90
C GLU A 16 15.54 13.15 -18.27
N SER A 17 16.25 12.52 -17.33
CA SER A 17 16.84 11.20 -17.56
C SER A 17 15.77 10.11 -17.73
N VAL A 18 14.66 10.21 -17.00
CA VAL A 18 13.54 9.28 -17.11
C VAL A 18 12.83 9.43 -18.47
N SER A 19 12.58 10.65 -18.93
CA SER A 19 11.99 10.91 -20.25
C SER A 19 12.88 10.37 -21.38
N GLN A 20 14.20 10.58 -21.30
CA GLN A 20 15.17 10.02 -22.26
C GLN A 20 15.19 8.48 -22.25
N LEU A 21 15.12 7.85 -21.08
CA LEU A 21 15.00 6.39 -20.98
C LEU A 21 13.69 5.90 -21.59
N TYR A 22 12.60 6.62 -21.34
CA TYR A 22 11.28 6.29 -21.90
C TYR A 22 11.31 6.33 -23.44
N ASP A 23 11.88 7.37 -24.03
CA ASP A 23 12.05 7.50 -25.48
C ASP A 23 12.87 6.37 -26.09
N HIS A 24 13.96 6.02 -25.42
CA HIS A 24 14.82 4.93 -25.85
C HIS A 24 14.05 3.60 -25.90
N TYR A 25 13.39 3.24 -24.80
CA TYR A 25 12.67 1.97 -24.69
C TYR A 25 11.40 1.95 -25.56
N CYS A 26 10.67 3.05 -25.69
CA CYS A 26 9.53 3.13 -26.62
C CYS A 26 9.97 2.90 -28.07
N THR A 27 11.11 3.49 -28.47
CA THR A 27 11.68 3.27 -29.81
C THR A 27 12.07 1.81 -30.01
N GLN A 28 12.70 1.19 -29.00
CA GLN A 28 13.09 -0.21 -29.06
C GLN A 28 11.88 -1.14 -29.18
N ILE A 29 10.84 -0.95 -28.36
CA ILE A 29 9.60 -1.74 -28.42
C ILE A 29 8.95 -1.64 -29.80
N LYS A 30 8.96 -0.45 -30.41
CA LYS A 30 8.44 -0.26 -31.77
C LYS A 30 9.23 -1.06 -32.79
N ASN A 31 10.56 -0.95 -32.78
CA ASN A 31 11.43 -1.68 -33.69
C ASN A 31 11.28 -3.20 -33.53
N ASP A 32 11.19 -3.66 -32.28
CA ASP A 32 11.03 -5.08 -31.97
C ASP A 32 9.67 -5.61 -32.47
N ALA A 33 8.59 -4.87 -32.24
CA ALA A 33 7.26 -5.23 -32.75
C ALA A 33 7.20 -5.23 -34.29
N GLU A 34 7.87 -4.29 -34.96
CA GLU A 34 8.00 -4.27 -36.43
C GLU A 34 8.84 -5.46 -36.93
N SER A 35 9.93 -5.81 -36.24
CA SER A 35 10.77 -6.97 -36.56
C SER A 35 10.01 -8.30 -36.43
N LEU A 36 9.10 -8.37 -35.46
CA LEU A 36 8.18 -9.50 -35.24
C LEU A 36 6.96 -9.46 -36.16
N GLN A 37 6.87 -8.45 -37.04
CA GLN A 37 5.76 -8.26 -37.98
C GLN A 37 4.39 -8.17 -37.28
N CYS A 38 4.36 -7.61 -36.07
CA CYS A 38 3.12 -7.36 -35.36
C CYS A 38 2.31 -6.27 -36.07
N GLY A 39 1.03 -6.54 -36.34
CA GLY A 39 0.10 -5.59 -36.98
C GLY A 39 -0.38 -4.48 -36.03
N VAL A 40 0.54 -3.67 -35.51
CA VAL A 40 0.25 -2.60 -34.54
C VAL A 40 -0.07 -1.29 -35.25
N ASP A 41 -1.18 -0.66 -34.88
CA ASP A 41 -1.52 0.71 -35.31
C ASP A 41 -0.83 1.75 -34.41
N TRP A 42 0.36 2.18 -34.84
CA TRP A 42 1.17 3.16 -34.09
C TRP A 42 0.54 4.56 -34.03
N THR A 43 -0.50 4.86 -34.81
CA THR A 43 -1.16 6.18 -34.77
C THR A 43 -1.94 6.41 -33.46
N ARG A 44 -2.19 5.34 -32.71
CA ARG A 44 -2.89 5.35 -31.42
C ARG A 44 -1.96 5.19 -30.22
N ALA A 45 -0.64 5.20 -30.44
CA ALA A 45 0.34 5.08 -29.37
C ALA A 45 0.49 6.42 -28.63
N PHE A 46 0.52 6.38 -27.30
CA PHE A 46 0.71 7.55 -26.44
C PHE A 46 1.54 7.20 -25.21
N LYS A 47 2.12 8.21 -24.56
CA LYS A 47 2.90 8.07 -23.32
C LYS A 47 2.05 8.46 -22.12
N THR A 48 1.91 7.57 -21.15
CA THR A 48 1.02 7.74 -19.99
C THR A 48 1.40 8.90 -19.06
N HIS A 49 2.68 9.30 -19.03
CA HIS A 49 3.16 10.36 -18.13
C HIS A 49 3.28 11.73 -18.81
N GLU A 50 3.33 11.82 -20.14
CA GLU A 50 3.50 13.08 -20.89
C GLU A 50 2.24 13.54 -21.62
N ASP A 51 1.39 12.62 -22.07
CA ASP A 51 0.27 12.92 -22.95
C ASP A 51 -0.86 13.70 -22.23
N PRO A 52 -1.20 14.93 -22.66
CA PRO A 52 -2.25 15.73 -22.04
C PRO A 52 -3.66 15.13 -22.17
N LEU A 53 -3.96 14.45 -23.28
CA LEU A 53 -5.26 13.80 -23.50
C LEU A 53 -5.42 12.60 -22.56
N TYR A 54 -4.36 11.81 -22.39
CA TYR A 54 -4.35 10.71 -21.42
C TYR A 54 -4.53 11.22 -19.99
N ARG A 55 -3.84 12.30 -19.60
CA ARG A 55 -4.03 12.93 -18.29
C ARG A 55 -5.48 13.38 -18.08
N SER A 56 -6.06 14.07 -19.06
CA SER A 56 -7.46 14.49 -19.00
C SER A 56 -8.43 13.32 -18.92
N PHE A 57 -8.13 12.21 -19.61
CA PHE A 57 -8.92 10.98 -19.55
C PHE A 57 -8.89 10.36 -18.15
N VAL A 58 -7.70 10.27 -17.53
CA VAL A 58 -7.56 9.77 -16.16
C VAL A 58 -8.27 10.66 -15.16
N HIS A 59 -8.19 11.99 -15.31
CA HIS A 59 -8.91 12.94 -14.45
C HIS A 59 -10.42 12.82 -14.54
N TRP A 60 -10.95 12.44 -15.70
CA TRP A 60 -12.37 12.18 -15.90
C TRP A 60 -12.81 10.84 -15.28
N GLN A 61 -11.88 9.90 -15.03
CA GLN A 61 -12.18 8.52 -14.65
C GLN A 61 -12.63 8.37 -13.18
N GLY A 62 -13.94 8.56 -12.96
CA GLY A 62 -14.69 7.88 -11.90
C GLY A 62 -14.73 8.52 -10.51
N LYS A 63 -15.41 7.81 -9.60
CA LYS A 63 -15.64 8.22 -8.21
C LYS A 63 -14.58 7.61 -7.31
N ILE A 64 -13.88 8.45 -6.56
CA ILE A 64 -12.78 8.06 -5.69
C ILE A 64 -13.19 8.34 -4.24
N ALA A 65 -12.83 7.41 -3.36
CA ALA A 65 -13.00 7.54 -1.91
C ALA A 65 -11.62 7.66 -1.24
N SER A 66 -11.59 8.16 -0.01
CA SER A 66 -10.36 8.32 0.80
C SER A 66 -10.51 7.62 2.15
N CYS A 67 -9.43 7.01 2.64
CA CYS A 67 -9.33 6.52 4.01
C CYS A 67 -7.88 6.54 4.52
N THR A 68 -7.71 6.56 5.84
CA THR A 68 -6.42 6.25 6.47
C THR A 68 -6.26 4.75 6.57
N ARG A 69 -5.10 4.21 6.16
CA ARG A 69 -4.84 2.77 6.20
C ARG A 69 -3.37 2.46 6.49
N PRO A 70 -3.05 1.24 6.97
CA PRO A 70 -1.67 0.77 7.01
C PRO A 70 -1.13 0.53 5.59
N VAL A 71 0.04 1.07 5.31
CA VAL A 71 0.74 1.01 4.03
C VAL A 71 2.19 0.62 4.28
N ILE A 72 2.71 -0.31 3.50
CA ILE A 72 4.15 -0.60 3.48
C ILE A 72 4.86 0.61 2.89
N TYR A 73 5.79 1.18 3.66
CA TYR A 73 6.41 2.47 3.43
C TYR A 73 7.92 2.33 3.45
N ASP A 74 8.56 2.84 2.40
CA ASP A 74 10.01 2.95 2.30
C ASP A 74 10.45 4.26 2.96
N VAL A 75 11.19 4.13 4.05
CA VAL A 75 11.63 5.26 4.89
C VAL A 75 12.63 6.14 4.16
N GLU A 76 13.51 5.54 3.36
CA GLU A 76 14.58 6.24 2.64
C GLU A 76 14.04 6.95 1.41
N LYS A 77 13.12 6.32 0.67
CA LYS A 77 12.38 6.95 -0.45
C LYS A 77 11.33 7.95 0.03
N ALA A 78 10.96 7.89 1.31
CA ALA A 78 9.88 8.66 1.91
C ALA A 78 8.53 8.49 1.15
N ALA A 79 8.22 7.27 0.72
CA ALA A 79 7.04 6.95 -0.08
C ALA A 79 6.52 5.53 0.18
N PRO A 80 5.23 5.23 -0.11
CA PRO A 80 4.73 3.86 -0.15
C PRO A 80 5.51 2.98 -1.12
N CYS A 81 5.73 1.74 -0.70
CA CYS A 81 6.33 0.68 -1.50
C CYS A 81 5.21 -0.29 -1.97
N PRO A 82 4.63 -0.10 -3.16
CA PRO A 82 3.61 -1.01 -3.71
C PRO A 82 4.19 -2.39 -4.05
N PRO A 83 3.35 -3.41 -4.26
CA PRO A 83 3.80 -4.79 -4.53
C PRO A 83 4.87 -4.95 -5.61
N HIS A 84 4.80 -4.15 -6.69
CA HIS A 84 5.73 -4.20 -7.82
C HIS A 84 7.05 -3.45 -7.57
N GLU A 85 7.18 -2.77 -6.42
CA GLU A 85 8.42 -2.11 -5.97
C GLU A 85 9.12 -2.87 -4.84
N ARG A 86 8.68 -4.09 -4.51
CA ARG A 86 9.26 -4.93 -3.45
C ARG A 86 10.13 -6.02 -4.05
N LEU A 87 11.20 -6.39 -3.34
CA LEU A 87 12.07 -7.52 -3.70
C LEU A 87 11.50 -8.87 -3.26
N ASN A 88 10.49 -8.88 -2.38
CA ASN A 88 9.91 -10.12 -1.86
C ASN A 88 9.19 -10.92 -2.97
N GLU A 89 9.48 -12.23 -3.04
CA GLU A 89 8.82 -13.15 -3.97
C GLU A 89 7.32 -13.31 -3.64
N GLU A 90 7.00 -13.48 -2.35
CA GLU A 90 5.63 -13.47 -1.83
C GLU A 90 5.31 -12.13 -1.18
N GLN A 91 4.08 -11.67 -1.36
CA GLN A 91 3.66 -10.37 -0.82
C GLN A 91 3.36 -10.49 0.68
N PRO A 92 4.14 -9.82 1.54
CA PRO A 92 3.99 -9.92 2.98
C PRO A 92 2.63 -9.40 3.43
N VAL A 93 2.00 -10.11 4.36
CA VAL A 93 0.69 -9.75 4.90
C VAL A 93 0.89 -8.72 6.00
N THR A 94 0.15 -7.61 5.90
CA THR A 94 0.13 -6.59 6.96
C THR A 94 -0.95 -6.95 7.97
N SER A 95 -0.56 -7.11 9.23
CA SER A 95 -1.45 -7.50 10.32
C SER A 95 -1.45 -6.44 11.42
N GLU A 96 -2.62 -6.25 12.03
CA GLU A 96 -2.79 -5.40 13.21
C GLU A 96 -2.52 -6.21 14.48
N TYR A 97 -1.80 -5.62 15.41
CA TYR A 97 -1.51 -6.18 16.73
C TYR A 97 -1.86 -5.16 17.82
N LEU A 98 -2.15 -5.67 19.01
CA LEU A 98 -2.38 -4.86 20.20
C LEU A 98 -1.17 -5.00 21.12
N ALA A 99 -0.63 -3.89 21.59
CA ALA A 99 0.41 -3.86 22.59
C ALA A 99 -0.10 -3.11 23.83
N GLU A 100 0.20 -3.61 25.02
CA GLU A 100 0.13 -2.87 26.27
C GLU A 100 1.56 -2.62 26.74
N MET A 101 1.94 -1.37 26.95
CA MET A 101 3.27 -1.07 27.49
C MET A 101 3.21 -1.00 29.02
N ARG A 102 3.97 -1.88 29.68
CA ARG A 102 4.19 -1.81 31.12
C ARG A 102 5.55 -1.20 31.39
N GLY A 103 5.75 -0.66 32.59
CA GLY A 103 6.98 0.05 32.97
C GLY A 103 8.25 -0.73 32.63
N CYS A 104 8.28 -2.04 32.84
CA CYS A 104 9.41 -2.92 32.50
C CYS A 104 9.74 -2.98 31.01
N ASP A 105 8.75 -2.81 30.12
CA ASP A 105 8.93 -2.88 28.66
C ASP A 105 9.57 -1.60 28.09
N MET A 106 9.63 -0.53 28.89
CA MET A 106 10.35 0.70 28.54
C MET A 106 11.86 0.61 28.82
N ALA A 107 12.32 -0.46 29.50
CA ALA A 107 13.73 -0.66 29.81
C ALA A 107 14.55 -0.83 28.52
N GLY A 108 15.42 0.13 28.22
CA GLY A 108 16.31 0.07 27.04
C GLY A 108 15.70 0.57 25.73
N LEU A 109 14.44 1.01 25.71
CA LEU A 109 13.89 1.76 24.58
C LEU A 109 14.51 3.17 24.54
N GLN A 110 15.05 3.55 23.39
CA GLN A 110 15.53 4.91 23.15
C GLN A 110 14.36 5.79 22.69
N VAL A 111 13.84 6.62 23.59
CA VAL A 111 12.77 7.56 23.25
C VAL A 111 13.39 8.77 22.55
N ARG A 112 13.04 8.98 21.28
CA ARG A 112 13.42 10.19 20.52
C ARG A 112 12.35 11.26 20.71
N CYS A 113 12.63 12.28 21.51
CA CYS A 113 11.73 13.42 21.67
C CYS A 113 12.00 14.46 20.57
N ALA A 114 11.01 14.72 19.73
CA ALA A 114 11.05 15.80 18.74
C ALA A 114 9.92 16.80 19.05
N ILE A 115 10.29 18.02 19.43
CA ILE A 115 9.38 19.16 19.45
C ILE A 115 9.68 19.97 18.19
N ALA A 116 8.68 20.09 17.30
CA ALA A 116 8.78 20.87 16.05
C ALA A 116 9.93 20.44 15.11
N GLY A 117 10.10 19.13 14.89
CA GLY A 117 10.96 18.62 13.81
C GLY A 117 12.48 18.74 14.02
N GLN A 118 12.95 19.25 15.16
CA GLN A 118 14.38 19.22 15.53
C GLN A 118 14.63 18.19 16.65
N LEU A 119 15.51 17.23 16.37
CA LEU A 119 15.95 16.20 17.31
C LEU A 119 16.76 16.87 18.44
N LYS A 120 16.23 16.92 19.67
CA LYS A 120 16.90 17.63 20.78
C LYS A 120 17.74 16.74 21.70
N SER A 121 17.35 15.47 21.91
CA SER A 121 18.13 14.52 22.71
C SER A 121 17.52 13.12 22.69
N THR A 122 18.38 12.11 22.75
CA THR A 122 18.00 10.71 23.06
C THR A 122 18.15 10.51 24.56
N VAL A 123 17.08 10.13 25.26
CA VAL A 123 17.14 9.80 26.69
C VAL A 123 16.92 8.30 26.84
N SER A 124 17.88 7.62 27.46
CA SER A 124 17.76 6.21 27.83
C SER A 124 16.84 6.09 29.04
N VAL A 125 15.78 5.30 28.94
CA VAL A 125 14.91 5.01 30.08
C VAL A 125 15.51 3.81 30.84
N GLU A 126 16.07 4.07 32.02
CA GLU A 126 16.47 3.02 32.96
C GLU A 126 15.24 2.57 33.75
N VAL A 127 14.90 1.29 33.64
CA VAL A 127 13.85 0.66 34.45
C VAL A 127 14.45 -0.52 35.19
N GLN A 128 14.11 -0.63 36.47
CA GLN A 128 14.49 -1.78 37.30
C GLN A 128 13.67 -3.00 36.88
N LEU A 129 14.33 -3.98 36.28
CA LEU A 129 13.73 -5.27 35.92
C LEU A 129 13.58 -6.16 37.17
N PRO A 130 12.45 -6.89 37.32
CA PRO A 130 12.30 -7.91 38.36
C PRO A 130 13.26 -9.09 38.16
N SER A 131 13.62 -9.75 39.26
CA SER A 131 14.69 -10.75 39.36
C SER A 131 14.45 -12.08 38.64
N ASP A 132 13.24 -12.34 38.11
CA ASP A 132 12.86 -13.63 37.53
C ASP A 132 12.30 -13.50 36.10
N PRO A 133 13.07 -13.87 35.06
CA PRO A 133 12.69 -13.69 33.66
C PRO A 133 11.69 -14.75 33.14
N LYS A 134 11.33 -15.78 33.93
CA LYS A 134 10.43 -16.87 33.50
C LYS A 134 8.97 -16.68 33.89
N ALA A 135 8.63 -15.62 34.62
CA ALA A 135 7.24 -15.32 34.97
C ALA A 135 6.46 -14.64 33.83
N ASN A 136 7.11 -14.24 32.73
CA ASN A 136 6.55 -13.34 31.72
C ASN A 136 6.35 -14.03 30.36
N SER A 137 5.67 -15.18 30.35
CA SER A 137 5.03 -15.68 29.12
C SER A 137 3.59 -15.17 29.06
N ASP A 138 3.38 -13.87 29.26
CA ASP A 138 2.09 -13.23 29.03
C ASP A 138 1.91 -13.02 27.53
N TYR A 139 1.81 -14.12 26.77
CA TYR A 139 0.92 -14.09 25.63
C TYR A 139 -0.47 -13.87 26.23
N PHE A 140 -1.02 -12.67 26.07
CA PHE A 140 -2.45 -12.47 26.31
C PHE A 140 -3.20 -13.30 25.28
N TYR A 141 -3.47 -14.56 25.59
CA TYR A 141 -4.69 -15.17 25.10
C TYR A 141 -5.80 -14.31 25.67
N ILE A 142 -6.59 -13.67 24.80
CA ILE A 142 -7.94 -13.28 25.21
C ILE A 142 -8.65 -14.61 25.46
N SER A 143 -8.52 -15.17 26.67
CA SER A 143 -9.49 -16.15 27.12
C SER A 143 -10.81 -15.39 27.18
N ALA A 144 -11.85 -15.96 26.58
CA ALA A 144 -13.22 -15.46 26.66
C ALA A 144 -13.78 -15.59 28.09
N GLU A 145 -12.95 -15.50 29.13
CA GLU A 145 -13.35 -15.43 30.52
C GLU A 145 -13.66 -13.96 30.83
N GLY A 146 -14.84 -13.51 30.43
CA GLY A 146 -15.36 -12.16 30.72
C GLY A 146 -15.75 -11.32 29.50
N ALA A 147 -15.76 -11.89 28.28
CA ALA A 147 -16.64 -11.37 27.25
C ALA A 147 -18.05 -11.89 27.56
N ASP A 148 -19.08 -11.04 27.51
CA ASP A 148 -20.49 -11.48 27.61
C ASP A 148 -20.81 -12.40 26.43
N THR A 149 -20.49 -13.69 26.58
CA THR A 149 -20.73 -14.73 25.57
C THR A 149 -22.23 -14.95 25.33
N GLU A 150 -23.11 -14.42 26.19
CA GLU A 150 -24.55 -14.51 26.03
C GLU A 150 -25.12 -13.60 24.92
N HIS A 151 -24.38 -12.58 24.46
CA HIS A 151 -24.88 -11.58 23.50
C HIS A 151 -24.10 -11.48 22.18
N ALA A 152 -23.02 -12.24 22.01
CA ALA A 152 -22.24 -12.18 20.77
C ALA A 152 -22.76 -13.17 19.72
N GLU A 153 -23.19 -12.65 18.57
CA GLU A 153 -23.74 -13.45 17.46
C GLU A 153 -22.65 -14.20 16.67
N SER A 154 -21.39 -13.76 16.74
CA SER A 154 -20.25 -14.40 16.06
C SER A 154 -18.91 -14.28 16.79
N ILE A 155 -17.95 -15.15 16.43
CA ILE A 155 -16.55 -15.07 16.89
C ILE A 155 -15.92 -13.72 16.51
N VAL A 156 -16.32 -13.13 15.38
CA VAL A 156 -15.82 -11.82 14.94
C VAL A 156 -16.26 -10.73 15.92
N ASP A 157 -17.50 -10.76 16.38
CA ASP A 157 -18.03 -9.78 17.34
C ASP A 157 -17.32 -9.88 18.69
N LEU A 158 -17.04 -11.10 19.15
CA LEU A 158 -16.24 -11.34 20.36
C LEU A 158 -14.82 -10.78 20.27
N VAL A 159 -14.16 -10.97 19.13
CA VAL A 159 -12.80 -10.44 18.89
C VAL A 159 -12.82 -8.92 18.84
N CYS A 160 -13.82 -8.31 18.21
CA CYS A 160 -14.00 -6.85 18.18
C CYS A 160 -14.23 -6.29 19.59
N ALA A 161 -15.15 -6.87 20.37
CA ALA A 161 -15.41 -6.45 21.74
C ALA A 161 -14.18 -6.63 22.66
N GLY A 162 -13.45 -7.73 22.49
CA GLY A 162 -12.20 -7.99 23.19
C GLY A 162 -11.13 -6.93 22.88
N LYS A 163 -11.00 -6.55 21.60
CA LYS A 163 -10.09 -5.48 21.16
C LYS A 163 -10.45 -4.14 21.79
N GLU A 164 -11.72 -3.73 21.75
CA GLU A 164 -12.19 -2.47 22.34
C GLU A 164 -11.89 -2.41 23.85
N ARG A 165 -12.09 -3.51 24.57
CA ARG A 165 -11.78 -3.61 26.00
C ARG A 165 -10.29 -3.43 26.29
N VAL A 166 -9.41 -4.03 25.48
CA VAL A 166 -7.95 -3.85 25.64
C VAL A 166 -7.54 -2.41 25.36
N LEU A 167 -8.06 -1.83 24.27
CA LEU A 167 -7.79 -0.44 23.88
C LEU A 167 -8.41 0.60 24.82
N ALA A 168 -9.33 0.22 25.72
CA ALA A 168 -9.84 1.10 26.77
C ALA A 168 -8.77 1.42 27.83
N SER A 169 -7.72 0.60 27.95
CA SER A 169 -6.56 0.91 28.80
C SER A 169 -5.76 2.07 28.19
N PRO A 170 -5.40 3.12 28.97
CA PRO A 170 -4.56 4.22 28.48
C PRO A 170 -3.13 3.78 28.14
N HIS A 171 -2.76 2.54 28.48
CA HIS A 171 -1.44 1.96 28.21
C HIS A 171 -1.43 1.00 27.01
N ALA A 172 -2.59 0.80 26.37
CA ALA A 172 -2.72 -0.05 25.20
C ALA A 172 -2.84 0.76 23.91
N PHE A 173 -2.23 0.26 22.84
CA PHE A 173 -2.35 0.83 21.50
C PHE A 173 -2.30 -0.25 20.43
N SER A 174 -2.85 0.06 19.26
CA SER A 174 -2.68 -0.77 18.07
C SER A 174 -1.42 -0.38 17.31
N TYR A 175 -0.74 -1.38 16.77
CA TYR A 175 0.35 -1.20 15.83
C TYR A 175 0.22 -2.19 14.68
N PHE A 176 0.91 -1.91 13.59
CA PHE A 176 0.89 -2.75 12.41
C PHE A 176 2.29 -3.22 12.09
N THR A 177 2.41 -4.49 11.72
CA THR A 177 3.67 -5.06 11.22
C THR A 177 3.37 -6.03 10.09
N CYS A 178 4.39 -6.30 9.29
CA CYS A 178 4.39 -7.40 8.35
C CYS A 178 4.78 -8.71 9.04
N ASP A 179 4.31 -9.82 8.49
CA ASP A 179 4.69 -11.18 8.83
C ASP A 179 6.15 -11.52 8.44
N ALA A 180 6.71 -10.79 7.47
CA ALA A 180 8.08 -10.89 7.04
C ALA A 180 8.73 -9.50 6.85
N GLN A 181 10.06 -9.46 6.85
CA GLN A 181 10.81 -8.25 6.47
C GLN A 181 10.53 -7.90 5.01
N VAL A 182 10.35 -6.60 4.75
CA VAL A 182 10.02 -6.10 3.42
C VAL A 182 11.13 -5.18 2.94
N LEU A 183 11.67 -5.49 1.75
CA LEU A 183 12.72 -4.69 1.11
C LEU A 183 12.20 -4.06 -0.17
N SER A 184 12.52 -2.78 -0.41
CA SER A 184 12.24 -2.12 -1.67
C SER A 184 13.19 -2.61 -2.77
N LEU A 185 12.88 -2.36 -4.06
CA LEU A 185 13.78 -2.66 -5.18
C LEU A 185 15.15 -1.97 -5.06
N ALA A 186 15.24 -0.88 -4.29
CA ALA A 186 16.51 -0.20 -4.00
C ALA A 186 17.32 -0.88 -2.88
N GLY A 187 16.73 -1.88 -2.20
CA GLY A 187 17.32 -2.56 -1.05
C GLY A 187 17.05 -1.88 0.29
N ASP A 188 16.13 -0.90 0.33
CA ASP A 188 15.81 -0.16 1.54
C ASP A 188 14.81 -0.94 2.42
N ASP A 189 14.97 -0.82 3.74
CA ASP A 189 14.07 -1.43 4.72
C ASP A 189 12.72 -0.70 4.76
N CYS A 190 11.65 -1.44 4.52
CA CYS A 190 10.28 -0.93 4.58
C CYS A 190 9.64 -1.19 5.94
N ILE A 191 8.82 -0.23 6.40
CA ILE A 191 8.00 -0.32 7.61
C ILE A 191 6.51 -0.26 7.26
N VAL A 192 5.63 -0.46 8.24
CA VAL A 192 4.20 -0.15 8.07
C VAL A 192 3.91 1.24 8.63
N ALA A 193 3.38 2.13 7.80
CA ALA A 193 2.95 3.47 8.17
C ALA A 193 1.44 3.63 7.97
N LEU A 194 0.78 4.33 8.88
CA LEU A 194 -0.60 4.78 8.68
C LEU A 194 -0.59 6.01 7.78
N MET A 195 -1.26 5.92 6.63
CA MET A 195 -1.28 6.98 5.63
C MET A 195 -2.68 7.19 5.09
N ASP A 196 -2.99 8.44 4.75
CA ASP A 196 -4.15 8.75 3.94
C ASP A 196 -3.93 8.22 2.53
N SER A 197 -4.95 7.57 1.98
CA SER A 197 -4.91 6.89 0.70
C SER A 197 -6.23 7.04 -0.02
N TYR A 198 -6.17 7.13 -1.35
CA TYR A 198 -7.36 7.16 -2.19
C TYR A 198 -7.58 5.80 -2.87
N TYR A 199 -8.83 5.42 -3.05
CA TYR A 199 -9.22 4.15 -3.65
C TYR A 199 -10.48 4.23 -4.50
N PHE A 200 -10.60 3.31 -5.45
CA PHE A 200 -11.87 2.98 -6.07
C PHE A 200 -12.66 2.03 -5.16
N PRO A 201 -13.88 2.39 -4.74
CA PRO A 201 -14.74 1.50 -3.96
C PRO A 201 -15.30 0.41 -4.88
N LEU A 202 -14.69 -0.77 -4.88
CA LEU A 202 -15.09 -1.92 -5.70
C LEU A 202 -16.19 -2.76 -5.02
N ALA A 203 -16.34 -2.67 -3.69
CA ALA A 203 -17.47 -3.23 -2.96
C ALA A 203 -17.74 -2.43 -1.67
N GLY A 204 -19.02 -2.11 -1.45
CA GLY A 204 -19.61 -1.71 -0.17
C GLY A 204 -18.99 -0.52 0.57
N ASP A 205 -19.45 0.70 0.23
CA ASP A 205 -19.86 1.72 1.23
C ASP A 205 -21.26 2.32 0.82
N GLY A 206 -21.95 1.72 -0.16
CA GLY A 206 -23.27 2.14 -0.69
C GLY A 206 -23.79 1.32 -1.88
N ARG A 207 -25.03 1.57 -2.32
CA ARG A 207 -25.76 0.79 -3.36
C ARG A 207 -25.02 0.69 -4.71
N ALA A 208 -24.40 1.79 -5.16
CA ALA A 208 -23.70 1.86 -6.45
C ALA A 208 -22.44 0.98 -6.54
N SER A 209 -21.72 0.76 -5.43
CA SER A 209 -20.53 -0.11 -5.41
C SER A 209 -20.87 -1.60 -5.47
N GLN A 210 -22.08 -1.99 -5.08
CA GLN A 210 -22.53 -3.39 -5.14
C GLN A 210 -23.00 -3.77 -6.56
N GLU A 211 -23.50 -2.80 -7.32
CA GLU A 211 -23.86 -2.96 -8.74
C GLU A 211 -22.62 -3.18 -9.62
N TRP A 212 -21.53 -2.41 -9.42
CA TRP A 212 -20.33 -2.52 -10.25
C TRP A 212 -19.68 -3.92 -10.20
N LYS A 213 -19.56 -4.50 -9.00
CA LYS A 213 -18.94 -5.83 -8.83
C LYS A 213 -19.79 -6.92 -9.46
N ALA A 214 -21.12 -6.81 -9.36
CA ALA A 214 -22.04 -7.72 -10.02
C ALA A 214 -21.94 -7.62 -11.55
N ASP A 215 -21.87 -6.40 -12.09
CA ASP A 215 -21.68 -6.16 -13.52
C ASP A 215 -20.34 -6.74 -14.01
N ALA A 216 -19.25 -6.52 -13.27
CA ALA A 216 -17.94 -7.05 -13.60
C ALA A 216 -17.90 -8.59 -13.59
N LEU A 217 -18.53 -9.22 -12.60
CA LEU A 217 -18.69 -10.69 -12.57
C LEU A 217 -19.52 -11.19 -13.75
N HIS A 218 -20.58 -10.47 -14.12
CA HIS A 218 -21.39 -10.80 -15.29
C HIS A 218 -20.58 -10.72 -16.59
N VAL A 219 -19.73 -9.70 -16.76
CA VAL A 219 -18.83 -9.60 -17.90
C VAL A 219 -17.84 -10.78 -17.95
N ILE A 220 -17.25 -11.17 -16.82
CA ILE A 220 -16.37 -12.35 -16.74
C ILE A 220 -17.12 -13.61 -17.21
N GLU A 221 -18.39 -13.77 -16.81
CA GLU A 221 -19.22 -14.87 -17.27
C GLU A 221 -19.50 -14.81 -18.78
N GLN A 222 -19.80 -13.63 -19.32
CA GLN A 222 -19.98 -13.44 -20.76
C GLN A 222 -18.71 -13.78 -21.55
N LEU A 223 -17.53 -13.42 -21.04
CA LEU A 223 -16.25 -13.78 -21.66
C LEU A 223 -16.05 -15.29 -21.70
N ARG A 224 -16.43 -16.02 -20.64
CA ARG A 224 -16.45 -17.49 -20.65
C ARG A 224 -17.42 -18.01 -21.71
N ASN A 225 -18.65 -17.50 -21.74
CA ASN A 225 -19.69 -17.97 -22.66
C ASN A 225 -19.33 -17.75 -24.13
N LYS A 226 -18.52 -16.73 -24.42
CA LYS A 226 -17.97 -16.43 -25.74
C LYS A 226 -16.63 -17.13 -26.02
N GLU A 227 -16.22 -18.07 -25.16
CA GLU A 227 -14.96 -18.82 -25.25
C GLU A 227 -13.70 -17.94 -25.30
N CYS A 228 -13.78 -16.69 -24.83
CA CYS A 228 -12.64 -15.77 -24.76
C CYS A 228 -11.69 -16.13 -23.60
N ILE A 229 -12.22 -16.80 -22.57
CA ILE A 229 -11.46 -17.32 -21.43
C ILE A 229 -11.92 -18.75 -21.12
N ASN A 230 -11.01 -19.56 -20.56
CA ASN A 230 -11.34 -20.90 -20.08
C ASN A 230 -11.90 -20.87 -18.64
N ASN A 231 -12.42 -22.01 -18.18
CA ASN A 231 -12.99 -22.15 -16.83
C ASN A 231 -11.99 -21.82 -15.72
N ALA A 232 -10.71 -22.20 -15.88
CA ALA A 232 -9.69 -21.91 -14.87
C ALA A 232 -9.47 -20.40 -14.71
N TRP A 233 -9.40 -19.65 -15.81
CA TRP A 233 -9.28 -18.20 -15.81
C TRP A 233 -10.56 -17.52 -15.30
N GLN A 234 -11.73 -18.03 -15.65
CA GLN A 234 -12.99 -17.53 -15.09
C GLN A 234 -13.00 -17.63 -13.55
N CYS A 235 -12.67 -18.81 -13.01
CA CYS A 235 -12.60 -19.04 -11.56
C CYS A 235 -11.56 -18.11 -10.89
N ARG A 236 -10.38 -17.96 -11.49
CA ARG A 236 -9.32 -17.08 -10.97
C ARG A 236 -9.73 -15.62 -10.93
N LEU A 237 -10.29 -15.10 -12.03
CA LEU A 237 -10.74 -13.72 -12.14
C LEU A 237 -11.90 -13.44 -11.17
N ALA A 238 -12.88 -14.34 -11.08
CA ALA A 238 -13.99 -14.21 -10.15
C ALA A 238 -13.52 -14.25 -8.69
N THR A 239 -12.57 -15.14 -8.36
CA THR A 239 -11.99 -15.23 -7.00
C THR A 239 -11.23 -13.95 -6.65
N ALA A 240 -10.38 -13.46 -7.55
CA ALA A 240 -9.64 -12.22 -7.35
C ALA A 240 -10.59 -11.03 -7.18
N LEU A 241 -11.60 -10.89 -8.06
CA LEU A 241 -12.58 -9.81 -7.98
C LEU A 241 -13.39 -9.89 -6.68
N ASN A 242 -13.76 -11.10 -6.23
CA ASN A 242 -14.49 -11.29 -4.97
C ASN A 242 -13.66 -10.92 -3.74
N ALA A 243 -12.35 -11.15 -3.76
CA ALA A 243 -11.44 -10.76 -2.68
C ALA A 243 -11.19 -9.23 -2.61
N GLN A 244 -11.50 -8.47 -3.67
CA GLN A 244 -11.24 -7.03 -3.72
C GLN A 244 -12.49 -6.22 -3.36
N ASN A 245 -12.36 -5.35 -2.36
CA ASN A 245 -13.39 -4.38 -1.99
C ASN A 245 -12.93 -2.93 -2.23
N ARG A 246 -11.63 -2.65 -2.10
CA ARG A 246 -11.04 -1.32 -2.25
C ARG A 246 -9.80 -1.44 -3.10
N TRP A 247 -9.75 -0.74 -4.24
CA TRP A 247 -8.55 -0.67 -5.07
C TRP A 247 -7.85 0.66 -4.82
N PHE A 248 -6.74 0.63 -4.09
CA PHE A 248 -5.96 1.83 -3.78
C PHE A 248 -5.16 2.31 -5.01
N ILE A 249 -5.18 3.62 -5.27
CA ILE A 249 -4.63 4.24 -6.48
C ILE A 249 -3.52 5.26 -6.23
N THR A 250 -3.23 5.61 -4.98
CA THR A 250 -2.15 6.55 -4.67
C THR A 250 -0.81 5.85 -4.59
N GLY A 251 0.09 6.23 -5.48
CA GLY A 251 1.53 6.19 -5.24
C GLY A 251 2.00 7.55 -4.76
N TYR A 252 3.02 7.59 -3.90
CA TYR A 252 3.73 8.83 -3.60
C TYR A 252 5.08 8.73 -4.31
N ALA A 253 5.49 9.78 -5.00
CA ALA A 253 6.74 9.88 -5.77
C ALA A 253 6.90 8.86 -6.93
N GLY A 254 6.89 9.36 -8.16
CA GLY A 254 7.12 8.58 -9.38
C GLY A 254 6.59 9.25 -10.65
N THR A 255 6.71 8.57 -11.79
CA THR A 255 6.06 9.00 -13.04
C THR A 255 4.58 8.62 -13.01
N GLY A 256 3.68 9.57 -13.30
CA GLY A 256 2.24 9.28 -13.33
C GLY A 256 1.39 10.51 -13.60
N VAL A 257 0.07 10.33 -13.48
CA VAL A 257 -0.91 11.42 -13.54
C VAL A 257 -1.25 11.86 -12.13
N THR A 258 -1.11 13.16 -11.86
CA THR A 258 -1.39 13.73 -10.55
C THR A 258 -2.89 13.80 -10.28
N LEU A 259 -3.30 13.54 -9.04
CA LEU A 259 -4.68 13.74 -8.63
C LEU A 259 -5.00 15.24 -8.57
N PRO A 260 -6.03 15.73 -9.30
CA PRO A 260 -6.34 17.17 -9.35
C PRO A 260 -6.65 17.80 -7.99
N TRP A 261 -7.21 17.03 -7.06
CA TRP A 261 -7.62 17.48 -5.72
C TRP A 261 -6.62 17.15 -4.62
N ALA A 262 -5.54 16.42 -4.93
CA ALA A 262 -4.52 16.01 -3.97
C ALA A 262 -3.12 16.17 -4.58
N PRO A 263 -2.73 17.40 -4.96
CA PRO A 263 -1.47 17.68 -5.65
C PRO A 263 -0.24 17.34 -4.78
N GLU A 264 -0.36 17.27 -3.46
CA GLU A 264 0.71 16.86 -2.54
C GLU A 264 1.13 15.39 -2.71
N TYR A 265 0.30 14.56 -3.35
CA TYR A 265 0.62 13.18 -3.71
C TYR A 265 1.33 13.07 -5.07
N ALA A 266 1.45 14.18 -5.80
CA ALA A 266 2.20 14.23 -7.04
C ALA A 266 3.71 14.11 -6.77
N ALA A 267 4.43 13.45 -7.66
CA ALA A 267 5.86 13.73 -7.78
C ALA A 267 6.06 15.22 -8.06
N PRO A 268 7.09 15.88 -7.50
CA PRO A 268 7.33 17.29 -7.73
C PRO A 268 7.48 17.55 -9.23
N HIS A 269 6.48 18.19 -9.83
CA HIS A 269 6.61 18.73 -11.17
C HIS A 269 7.62 19.88 -11.14
N PRO A 270 8.52 20.00 -12.14
CA PRO A 270 9.32 21.20 -12.27
C PRO A 270 8.39 22.40 -12.51
N PRO A 271 8.59 23.54 -11.83
CA PRO A 271 7.85 24.75 -12.17
C PRO A 271 8.17 25.14 -13.62
N THR A 272 7.11 25.50 -14.34
CA THR A 272 7.13 26.10 -15.68
C THR A 272 7.93 27.39 -15.71
#